data_AF-A0A848BV18-F1
#
_entry.id   AF-A0A848BV18-F1
#
_cell.length_a   1.000
_cell.length_b   1.000
_cell.length_c   1.000
_cell.angle_alpha   90.00
_cell.angle_beta   90.00
_cell.angle_gamma   90.00
#
_symmetry.space_group_name_H-M   'P 1'
#
loop_
_entity.id
_entity.type
_entity.pdbx_description
1 polymer ?
#
loop_
_entity_poly.entity_id
_entity_poly.type
_entity_poly.pdbx_seq_one_letter_code
_entity_poly.pdbx_strand_id
1 'polypeptide(L)'
;MYLPIQGFISSFRLLDVVDILLVAFFLYKMLILIRNTRAVALIKGLIVLGAVTVISSSRFLNLHVINWMLQQGMMVIMFALPVVFQPELRRALEQIGRGRLIRSSQVVDMEALERLLDEIVAVTESMSKTHTGALIVFERDVGLNDYIDTGIQIDGKVSRELLGNIFIPNTPLHDGAVIIRDDRIMAAGCLLPLTSDRSLSTELGTRHRAAIGISELADAVVVVVSEETGSISYTYGGHIYRHLDGTALRNVLMTFLKRQPQGLANILKWRPMK
;
A
#
# COMPACT_ATOMS: atom_id res chain seq x y z
N MET A 1 -20.35 -33.63 -35.52
CA MET A 1 -19.74 -32.33 -35.88
C MET A 1 -18.71 -31.99 -34.81
N TYR A 2 -17.58 -32.69 -34.82
CA TYR A 2 -16.48 -32.51 -33.88
C TYR A 2 -15.24 -32.33 -34.73
N LEU A 3 -14.69 -31.10 -34.88
CA LEU A 3 -13.37 -30.85 -35.48
C LEU A 3 -13.00 -29.33 -35.61
N PRO A 4 -13.01 -28.51 -34.53
CA PRO A 4 -12.12 -27.35 -34.47
C PRO A 4 -10.88 -27.59 -33.60
N ILE A 5 -10.87 -28.67 -32.81
CA ILE A 5 -9.85 -28.91 -31.78
C ILE A 5 -8.53 -29.43 -32.38
N GLN A 6 -8.57 -30.22 -33.47
CA GLN A 6 -7.35 -30.79 -34.07
C GLN A 6 -6.48 -29.75 -34.80
N GLY A 7 -7.07 -28.67 -35.34
CA GLY A 7 -6.30 -27.58 -35.95
C GLY A 7 -5.54 -26.72 -34.93
N PHE A 8 -6.09 -26.61 -33.70
CA PHE A 8 -5.46 -25.91 -32.58
C PHE A 8 -4.22 -26.66 -32.08
N ILE A 9 -4.29 -27.99 -32.02
CA ILE A 9 -3.19 -28.84 -31.51
C ILE A 9 -2.05 -28.94 -32.54
N SER A 10 -2.36 -28.95 -33.84
CA SER A 10 -1.32 -29.12 -34.88
C SER A 10 -0.54 -27.83 -35.18
N SER A 11 -1.03 -26.67 -34.74
CA SER A 11 -0.38 -25.36 -34.89
C SER A 11 0.31 -24.88 -33.62
N PHE A 12 0.32 -25.71 -32.57
CA PHE A 12 0.81 -25.37 -31.24
C PHE A 12 2.34 -25.21 -31.27
N ARG A 13 2.81 -23.96 -31.26
CA ARG A 13 4.22 -23.61 -31.25
C ARG A 13 4.69 -23.52 -29.80
N LEU A 14 5.99 -23.74 -29.60
CA LEU A 14 6.61 -23.55 -28.28
C LEU A 14 6.41 -22.12 -27.74
N LEU A 15 6.22 -21.15 -28.65
CA LEU A 15 5.85 -19.77 -28.33
C LEU A 15 4.46 -19.63 -27.70
N ASP A 16 3.49 -20.48 -28.07
CA ASP A 16 2.13 -20.44 -27.49
C ASP A 16 2.15 -20.89 -26.02
N VAL A 17 3.04 -21.84 -25.68
CA VAL A 17 3.26 -22.28 -24.29
C VAL A 17 3.85 -21.14 -23.46
N VAL A 18 4.83 -20.42 -24.01
CA VAL A 18 5.44 -19.25 -23.35
C VAL A 18 4.40 -18.14 -23.18
N ASP A 19 3.57 -17.89 -24.19
CA ASP A 19 2.51 -16.88 -24.14
C ASP A 19 1.44 -17.21 -23.10
N ILE A 20 0.95 -18.46 -23.09
CA ILE A 20 -0.01 -18.93 -22.06
C ILE A 20 0.60 -18.84 -20.66
N LEU A 21 1.88 -19.21 -20.48
CA LEU A 21 2.56 -19.08 -19.19
C LEU A 21 2.70 -17.62 -18.76
N LEU A 22 3.00 -16.72 -19.68
CA LEU A 22 3.16 -15.30 -19.41
C LEU A 22 1.82 -14.66 -19.05
N VAL A 23 0.76 -14.94 -19.81
CA VAL A 23 -0.61 -14.51 -19.52
C VAL A 23 -1.08 -15.09 -18.19
N ALA A 24 -0.84 -16.38 -17.93
CA ALA A 24 -1.21 -17.02 -16.67
C ALA A 24 -0.47 -16.41 -15.48
N PHE A 25 0.84 -16.12 -15.61
CA PHE A 25 1.61 -15.43 -14.58
C PHE A 25 1.07 -14.02 -14.32
N PHE A 26 0.76 -13.26 -15.37
CA PHE A 26 0.20 -11.92 -15.26
C PHE A 26 -1.18 -11.94 -14.57
N LEU A 27 -2.09 -12.81 -15.02
CA LEU A 27 -3.40 -13.00 -14.39
C LEU A 27 -3.27 -13.44 -12.93
N TYR A 28 -2.36 -14.36 -12.62
CA TYR A 28 -2.10 -14.80 -11.26
C TYR A 28 -1.63 -13.65 -10.36
N LYS A 29 -0.70 -12.81 -10.83
CA LYS A 29 -0.25 -11.62 -10.10
C LYS A 29 -1.37 -10.61 -9.92
N MET A 30 -2.20 -10.39 -10.94
CA MET A 30 -3.37 -9.51 -10.86
C MET A 30 -4.39 -10.02 -9.83
N LEU A 31 -4.64 -11.33 -9.77
CA LEU A 31 -5.52 -11.95 -8.79
C LEU A 31 -5.00 -11.82 -7.36
N ILE A 32 -3.69 -11.97 -7.14
CA ILE A 32 -3.06 -11.76 -5.82
C ILE A 32 -3.19 -10.32 -5.35
N LEU A 33 -3.04 -9.35 -6.25
CA LEU A 33 -3.16 -7.92 -5.95
C LEU A 33 -4.57 -7.56 -5.44
N ILE A 34 -5.59 -8.22 -5.99
CA ILE A 34 -6.99 -7.93 -5.69
C ILE A 34 -7.51 -8.80 -4.55
N ARG A 35 -6.84 -9.91 -4.18
CA ARG A 35 -7.32 -11.01 -3.29
C ARG A 35 -7.96 -10.58 -1.96
N ASN A 36 -7.55 -9.45 -1.39
CA ASN A 36 -8.05 -8.95 -0.10
C ASN A 36 -8.92 -7.69 -0.22
N THR A 37 -9.39 -7.36 -1.43
CA THR A 37 -10.20 -6.17 -1.66
C THR A 37 -11.70 -6.51 -1.66
N ARG A 38 -12.53 -5.50 -1.38
CA ARG A 38 -14.00 -5.59 -1.54
C ARG A 38 -14.39 -6.00 -2.97
N ALA A 39 -13.55 -5.71 -3.96
CA ALA A 39 -13.76 -6.12 -5.35
C ALA A 39 -13.85 -7.65 -5.53
N VAL A 40 -13.16 -8.45 -4.71
CA VAL A 40 -13.24 -9.92 -4.80
C VAL A 40 -14.62 -10.44 -4.43
N ALA A 41 -15.26 -9.86 -3.41
CA ALA A 41 -16.62 -10.25 -3.02
C ALA A 41 -17.61 -9.92 -4.15
N LEU A 42 -17.45 -8.78 -4.81
CA LEU A 42 -18.26 -8.38 -5.96
C LEU A 42 -18.06 -9.31 -7.17
N ILE A 43 -16.80 -9.64 -7.50
CA ILE A 43 -16.48 -10.59 -8.59
C ILE A 43 -17.06 -11.97 -8.31
N LYS A 44 -16.92 -12.48 -7.06
CA LYS A 44 -17.53 -13.76 -6.66
C LYS A 44 -19.06 -13.70 -6.79
N GLY A 45 -19.69 -12.61 -6.36
CA GLY A 45 -21.13 -12.39 -6.52
C GLY A 45 -21.57 -12.41 -7.99
N LEU A 46 -20.82 -11.74 -8.86
CA LEU A 46 -21.08 -11.70 -10.31
C LEU A 46 -20.93 -13.08 -10.96
N ILE A 47 -19.91 -13.86 -10.58
CA ILE A 47 -19.71 -15.23 -11.06
C ILE A 47 -20.87 -16.15 -10.64
N VAL A 48 -21.31 -16.05 -9.38
CA VAL A 48 -22.46 -16.82 -8.87
C VAL A 48 -23.73 -16.44 -9.64
N LEU A 49 -24.00 -15.15 -9.83
CA LEU A 49 -25.13 -14.65 -10.62
C LEU A 49 -25.08 -15.15 -12.07
N GLY A 50 -23.91 -15.10 -12.71
CA GLY A 50 -23.69 -15.63 -14.05
C GLY A 50 -23.94 -17.14 -14.13
N ALA A 51 -23.42 -17.92 -13.18
CA ALA A 51 -23.65 -19.35 -13.10
C ALA A 51 -25.14 -19.70 -12.93
N VAL A 52 -25.84 -19.00 -12.04
CA VAL A 52 -27.29 -19.15 -11.85
C VAL A 52 -28.05 -18.82 -13.13
N THR A 53 -27.64 -17.79 -13.87
CA THR A 53 -28.26 -17.41 -15.14
C THR A 53 -28.06 -18.48 -16.21
N VAL A 54 -26.86 -19.05 -16.33
CA VAL A 54 -26.56 -20.14 -17.27
C VAL A 54 -27.33 -21.42 -16.92
N ILE A 55 -27.41 -21.77 -15.63
CA ILE A 55 -28.17 -22.93 -15.14
C ILE A 55 -29.67 -22.73 -15.38
N SER A 56 -30.20 -21.54 -15.07
CA SER A 56 -31.62 -21.19 -15.28
C SER A 56 -32.00 -21.16 -16.77
N SER A 57 -31.05 -20.78 -17.65
CA SER A 57 -31.21 -20.76 -19.10
C SER A 57 -30.93 -22.11 -19.77
N SER A 58 -30.38 -23.08 -19.04
CA SER A 58 -30.19 -24.43 -19.56
C SER A 58 -31.55 -25.06 -19.87
N ARG A 59 -31.65 -25.76 -21.01
CA ARG A 59 -32.88 -26.37 -21.55
C ARG A 59 -33.62 -27.29 -20.57
N PHE A 60 -33.00 -27.65 -19.45
CA PHE A 60 -33.54 -28.54 -18.43
C PHE A 60 -34.44 -27.86 -17.38
N LEU A 61 -34.35 -26.53 -17.15
CA LEU A 61 -35.08 -25.85 -16.06
C LEU A 61 -36.14 -24.84 -16.53
N ASN A 62 -35.99 -24.23 -17.71
CA ASN A 62 -37.01 -23.40 -18.39
C ASN A 62 -37.78 -22.38 -17.52
N LEU A 63 -37.12 -21.79 -16.52
CA LEU A 63 -37.71 -20.85 -15.55
C LEU A 63 -37.79 -19.45 -16.15
N HIS A 64 -38.88 -19.16 -16.85
CA HIS A 64 -39.08 -17.89 -17.57
C HIS A 64 -39.01 -16.64 -16.66
N VAL A 65 -39.67 -16.66 -15.50
CA VAL A 65 -39.74 -15.49 -14.60
C VAL A 65 -38.38 -15.18 -13.98
N ILE A 66 -37.63 -16.22 -13.59
CA ILE A 66 -36.29 -16.05 -13.00
C ILE A 66 -35.32 -15.53 -14.06
N ASN A 67 -35.36 -16.07 -15.28
CA ASN A 67 -34.50 -15.57 -16.36
C ASN A 67 -34.81 -14.10 -16.69
N TRP A 68 -36.09 -13.74 -16.78
CA TRP A 68 -36.51 -12.35 -16.98
C TRP A 68 -36.00 -11.41 -15.87
N MET A 69 -36.16 -11.80 -14.60
CA MET A 69 -35.69 -11.01 -13.46
C MET A 69 -34.16 -10.88 -13.43
N LEU A 70 -33.43 -11.96 -13.74
CA LEU A 70 -31.97 -11.95 -13.84
C LEU A 70 -31.47 -11.05 -14.97
N GLN A 71 -32.15 -11.03 -16.12
CA GLN A 71 -31.81 -10.13 -17.23
C GLN A 71 -31.98 -8.65 -16.84
N GLN A 72 -33.07 -8.30 -16.15
CA GLN A 72 -33.27 -6.93 -15.65
C GLN A 72 -32.20 -6.56 -14.60
N GLY A 73 -31.88 -7.49 -13.69
CA GLY A 73 -30.79 -7.29 -12.72
C GLY A 73 -29.43 -7.09 -13.38
N MET A 74 -29.13 -7.86 -14.42
CA MET A 74 -27.88 -7.73 -15.18
C MET A 74 -27.77 -6.36 -15.87
N MET A 75 -28.88 -5.85 -16.43
CA MET A 75 -28.93 -4.52 -17.01
C MET A 75 -28.57 -3.45 -15.96
N VAL A 76 -29.16 -3.51 -14.76
CA VAL A 76 -28.85 -2.58 -13.66
C VAL A 76 -27.39 -2.70 -13.22
N ILE A 77 -26.87 -3.91 -13.05
CA ILE A 77 -25.47 -4.14 -12.65
C ILE A 77 -24.51 -3.58 -13.70
N MET A 78 -24.79 -3.74 -14.99
CA MET A 78 -23.92 -3.25 -16.07
C MET A 78 -23.76 -1.72 -16.04
N PHE A 79 -24.79 -0.97 -15.63
CA PHE A 79 -24.71 0.48 -15.45
C PHE A 79 -24.15 0.88 -14.07
N ALA A 80 -24.52 0.18 -13.01
CA ALA A 80 -24.08 0.49 -11.66
C ALA A 80 -22.60 0.18 -11.44
N LEU A 81 -22.06 -0.86 -12.08
CA LEU A 81 -20.70 -1.32 -11.88
C LEU A 81 -19.66 -0.25 -12.26
N PRO A 82 -19.67 0.38 -13.45
CA PRO A 82 -18.75 1.48 -13.77
C PRO A 82 -18.85 2.67 -12.81
N VAL A 83 -20.05 3.00 -12.32
CA VAL A 83 -20.27 4.12 -11.39
C VAL A 83 -19.69 3.80 -10.00
N VAL A 84 -19.93 2.59 -9.49
CA VAL A 84 -19.39 2.13 -8.20
C VAL A 84 -17.88 1.98 -8.25
N PHE A 85 -17.33 1.47 -9.36
CA PHE A 85 -15.89 1.30 -9.59
C PHE A 85 -15.20 2.55 -10.15
N GLN A 86 -15.91 3.65 -10.34
CA GLN A 86 -15.35 4.89 -10.86
C GLN A 86 -14.13 5.37 -10.04
N PRO A 87 -14.15 5.34 -8.68
CA PRO A 87 -13.01 5.76 -7.86
C PRO A 87 -11.77 4.88 -8.10
N GLU A 88 -11.94 3.56 -8.23
CA GLU A 88 -10.85 2.62 -8.47
C GLU A 88 -10.24 2.80 -9.86
N LEU A 89 -11.08 2.95 -10.90
CA LEU A 89 -10.63 3.21 -12.27
C LEU A 89 -9.83 4.52 -12.34
N ARG A 90 -10.34 5.56 -11.69
CA ARG A 90 -9.65 6.85 -11.57
C ARG A 90 -8.30 6.68 -10.88
N ARG A 91 -8.25 6.02 -9.72
CA ARG A 91 -7.00 5.77 -8.98
C ARG A 91 -5.97 4.98 -9.80
N ALA A 92 -6.40 3.93 -10.51
CA ALA A 92 -5.53 3.15 -11.37
C ALA A 92 -4.96 4.00 -12.53
N LEU A 93 -5.80 4.80 -13.18
CA LEU A 93 -5.36 5.72 -14.24
C LEU A 93 -4.45 6.82 -13.72
N GLU A 94 -4.72 7.37 -12.53
CA GLU A 94 -3.85 8.34 -11.89
C GLU A 94 -2.48 7.73 -11.55
N GLN A 95 -2.44 6.49 -11.07
CA GLN A 95 -1.17 5.79 -10.81
C GLN A 95 -0.35 5.54 -12.09
N ILE A 96 -1.03 5.23 -13.20
CA ILE A 96 -0.39 5.03 -14.51
C ILE A 96 0.07 6.39 -15.09
N GLY A 97 -0.77 7.42 -15.01
CA GLY A 97 -0.52 8.76 -15.55
C GLY A 97 0.54 9.56 -14.80
N ARG A 98 0.78 9.26 -13.51
CA ARG A 98 1.85 9.90 -12.70
C ARG A 98 3.27 9.39 -13.02
N GLY A 99 3.49 8.70 -14.14
CA GLY A 99 4.84 8.41 -14.65
C GLY A 99 5.67 7.37 -13.88
N ARG A 100 5.04 6.54 -13.03
CA ARG A 100 5.75 5.53 -12.22
C ARG A 100 6.38 4.37 -13.01
N LEU A 101 6.12 4.25 -14.32
CA LEU A 101 6.81 3.28 -15.19
C LEU A 101 8.27 3.68 -15.50
N ILE A 102 8.62 4.95 -15.31
CA ILE A 102 10.00 5.45 -15.39
C ILE A 102 10.39 6.03 -14.03
N ARG A 103 10.14 5.29 -12.94
CA ARG A 103 11.02 5.43 -11.78
C ARG A 103 12.34 4.82 -12.21
N SER A 104 13.24 5.68 -12.72
CA SER A 104 14.66 5.40 -12.67
C SER A 104 14.91 4.80 -11.30
N SER A 105 15.43 3.59 -11.28
CA SER A 105 16.00 2.99 -10.10
C SER A 105 17.12 3.91 -9.64
N GLN A 106 16.79 5.04 -9.03
CA GLN A 106 17.65 5.65 -8.05
C GLN A 106 17.77 4.57 -7.00
N VAL A 107 18.83 3.79 -7.15
CA VAL A 107 19.56 3.20 -6.05
C VAL A 107 19.48 4.28 -4.98
N VAL A 108 18.68 4.05 -3.95
CA VAL A 108 18.68 4.92 -2.78
C VAL A 108 20.14 5.00 -2.42
N ASP A 109 20.72 6.18 -2.59
CA ASP A 109 22.12 6.38 -2.31
C ASP A 109 22.30 5.97 -0.86
N MET A 110 23.06 4.89 -0.64
CA MET A 110 23.19 4.32 0.70
C MET A 110 23.71 5.38 1.67
N GLU A 111 24.50 6.32 1.16
CA GLU A 111 24.97 7.47 1.93
C GLU A 111 23.84 8.45 2.27
N ALA A 112 22.90 8.71 1.35
CA ALA A 112 21.72 9.53 1.63
C ALA A 112 20.79 8.87 2.65
N LEU A 113 20.60 7.55 2.56
CA LEU A 113 19.82 6.79 3.54
C LEU A 113 20.47 6.86 4.92
N GLU A 114 21.78 6.62 5.02
CA GLU A 114 22.50 6.70 6.28
C GLU A 114 22.38 8.09 6.93
N ARG A 115 22.56 9.15 6.14
CA ARG A 115 22.36 10.53 6.61
C ARG A 115 20.93 10.77 7.09
N LEU A 116 19.91 10.32 6.35
CA LEU A 116 18.51 10.44 6.77
C LEU A 116 18.30 9.73 8.11
N LEU A 117 18.79 8.50 8.26
CA LEU A 117 18.63 7.73 9.50
C LEU A 117 19.28 8.44 10.68
N ASP A 118 20.48 9.01 10.49
CA ASP A 118 21.18 9.73 11.55
C ASP A 118 20.43 11.01 11.96
N GLU A 119 19.79 11.73 11.02
CA GLU A 119 18.92 12.87 11.33
C GLU A 119 17.65 12.44 12.09
N ILE A 120 17.00 11.35 11.67
CA ILE A 120 15.78 10.83 12.31
C ILE A 120 16.06 10.33 13.73
N VAL A 121 17.15 9.59 13.93
CA VAL A 121 17.52 9.08 15.25
C VAL A 121 17.86 10.24 16.19
N ALA A 122 18.67 11.20 15.72
CA ALA A 122 19.04 12.35 16.54
C ALA A 122 17.82 13.19 16.97
N VAL A 123 16.88 13.44 16.05
CA VAL A 123 15.69 14.25 16.38
C VAL A 123 14.71 13.49 17.28
N THR A 124 14.50 12.19 17.06
CA THR A 124 13.59 11.38 17.87
C THR A 124 14.12 11.18 19.29
N GLU A 125 15.43 11.01 19.48
CA GLU A 125 16.06 10.99 20.80
C GLU A 125 15.92 12.33 21.52
N SER A 126 16.08 13.45 20.80
CA SER A 126 15.87 14.78 21.38
C SER A 126 14.43 14.96 21.84
N MET A 127 13.46 14.62 20.99
CA MET A 127 12.02 14.70 21.30
C MET A 127 11.62 13.77 22.44
N SER A 128 12.23 12.58 22.51
CA SER A 128 12.03 11.63 23.60
C SER A 128 12.44 12.24 24.95
N LYS A 129 13.62 12.89 25.02
CA LYS A 129 14.09 13.56 26.24
C LYS A 129 13.19 14.71 26.66
N THR A 130 12.69 15.50 25.70
CA THR A 130 11.82 16.64 25.96
C THR A 130 10.33 16.28 26.03
N HIS A 131 9.98 14.99 25.96
CA HIS A 131 8.59 14.50 25.93
C HIS A 131 7.74 15.21 24.86
N THR A 132 8.35 15.50 23.71
CA THR A 132 7.69 16.15 22.58
C THR A 132 7.08 15.08 21.69
N GLY A 133 5.76 15.11 21.52
CA GLY A 133 5.03 14.15 20.69
C GLY A 133 5.39 14.28 19.22
N ALA A 134 5.71 13.16 18.57
CA ALA A 134 6.05 13.15 17.14
C ALA A 134 5.40 11.97 16.41
N LEU A 135 5.10 12.17 15.13
CA LEU A 135 4.47 11.18 14.26
C LEU A 135 5.05 11.31 12.85
N ILE A 136 6.02 10.44 12.52
CA ILE A 136 6.81 10.51 11.30
C ILE A 136 6.52 9.28 10.45
N VAL A 137 5.96 9.46 9.26
CA VAL A 137 5.56 8.41 8.33
C VAL A 137 6.55 8.34 7.18
N PHE A 138 7.09 7.16 6.92
CA PHE A 138 7.95 6.91 5.77
C PHE A 138 7.18 6.19 4.67
N GLU A 139 7.00 6.85 3.52
CA GLU A 139 6.39 6.28 2.32
C GLU A 139 7.31 5.21 1.71
N ARG A 140 6.74 4.07 1.32
CA ARG A 140 7.45 2.99 0.64
C ARG A 140 6.88 2.77 -0.77
N ASP A 141 6.27 1.63 -1.06
CA ASP A 141 5.80 1.31 -2.40
C ASP A 141 4.37 1.83 -2.63
N VAL A 142 3.52 1.76 -1.61
CA VAL A 142 2.18 2.38 -1.61
C VAL A 142 2.34 3.88 -1.42
N GLY A 143 1.89 4.65 -2.42
CA GLY A 143 1.95 6.12 -2.36
C GLY A 143 0.95 6.70 -1.37
N LEU A 144 1.36 7.71 -0.60
CA LEU A 144 0.55 8.34 0.45
C LEU A 144 -0.05 9.70 0.05
N ASN A 145 -0.25 9.95 -1.25
CA ASN A 145 -0.68 11.27 -1.76
C ASN A 145 -1.99 11.75 -1.14
N ASP A 146 -2.99 10.85 -1.00
CA ASP A 146 -4.27 11.17 -0.38
C ASP A 146 -4.12 11.75 1.04
N TYR A 147 -3.05 11.40 1.75
CA TYR A 147 -2.74 11.93 3.09
C TYR A 147 -1.82 13.15 3.04
N ILE A 148 -0.87 13.19 2.09
CA ILE A 148 0.00 14.35 1.86
C ILE A 148 -0.85 15.58 1.53
N ASP A 149 -1.89 15.41 0.72
CA ASP A 149 -2.78 16.50 0.27
C ASP A 149 -3.65 17.08 1.41
N THR A 150 -3.71 16.41 2.57
CA THR A 150 -4.41 16.93 3.77
C THR A 150 -3.54 17.86 4.61
N GLY A 151 -2.22 17.78 4.48
CA GLY A 151 -1.26 18.56 5.25
C GLY A 151 -0.79 19.82 4.53
N ILE A 152 0.13 20.54 5.17
CA ILE A 152 0.83 21.68 4.57
C ILE A 152 2.05 21.14 3.81
N GLN A 153 2.09 21.40 2.50
CA GLN A 153 3.22 21.02 1.65
C GLN A 153 4.48 21.77 2.07
N ILE A 154 5.58 21.03 2.23
CA ILE A 154 6.89 21.58 2.60
C ILE A 154 7.88 21.36 1.46
N ASP A 155 7.92 20.15 0.90
CA ASP A 155 8.94 19.71 -0.06
C ASP A 155 10.37 20.11 0.37
N GLY A 156 10.72 19.76 1.60
CA GLY A 156 11.98 20.13 2.24
C GLY A 156 12.92 18.94 2.38
N LYS A 157 14.24 19.18 2.38
CA LYS A 157 15.19 18.11 2.73
C LYS A 157 15.06 17.76 4.21
N VAL A 158 15.11 16.48 4.54
CA VAL A 158 15.08 16.02 5.95
C VAL A 158 16.31 16.54 6.69
N SER A 159 16.07 17.22 7.82
CA SER A 159 17.10 17.59 8.80
C SER A 159 16.50 17.58 10.21
N ARG A 160 17.32 17.33 11.23
CA ARG A 160 16.88 17.37 12.63
C ARG A 160 16.30 18.72 13.03
N GLU A 161 16.81 19.82 12.51
CA GLU A 161 16.34 21.18 12.83
C GLU A 161 14.96 21.43 12.26
N LEU A 162 14.70 20.98 11.03
CA LEU A 162 13.39 21.13 10.39
C LEU A 162 12.34 20.26 11.10
N LEU A 163 12.65 18.98 11.34
CA LEU A 163 11.76 18.08 12.07
C LEU A 163 11.52 18.54 13.51
N GLY A 164 12.58 19.00 14.18
CA GLY A 164 12.51 19.61 15.51
C GLY A 164 11.51 20.76 15.56
N ASN A 165 11.60 21.68 14.59
CA ASN A 165 10.69 22.83 14.50
C ASN A 165 9.26 22.44 14.17
N ILE A 166 9.05 21.44 13.30
CA ILE A 166 7.70 21.00 12.91
C ILE A 166 6.91 20.50 14.12
N PHE A 167 7.52 19.72 15.02
CA PHE A 167 6.82 19.14 16.18
C PHE A 167 6.86 20.04 17.43
N ILE A 168 7.26 21.30 17.33
CA ILE A 168 7.17 22.23 18.46
C ILE A 168 5.68 22.38 18.86
N PRO A 169 5.32 22.13 20.13
CA PRO A 169 3.94 22.27 20.59
C PRO A 169 3.35 23.65 20.31
N ASN A 170 2.05 23.71 20.06
CA ASN A 170 1.30 24.94 19.79
C ASN A 170 1.69 25.69 18.50
N THR A 171 2.28 25.00 17.51
CA THR A 171 2.55 25.56 16.18
C THR A 171 1.56 25.03 15.13
N PRO A 172 1.35 25.69 13.98
CA PRO A 172 0.42 25.15 12.98
C PRO A 172 0.81 23.77 12.40
N LEU A 173 2.09 23.39 12.45
CA LEU A 173 2.61 22.18 11.79
C LEU A 173 2.67 20.94 12.72
N HIS A 174 2.62 21.11 14.04
CA HIS A 174 2.83 20.01 14.99
C HIS A 174 1.63 19.07 15.15
N ASP A 175 0.44 19.52 14.72
CA ASP A 175 -0.80 18.78 14.89
C ASP A 175 -1.03 17.87 13.67
N GLY A 176 -0.58 16.62 13.79
CA GLY A 176 -0.69 15.61 12.75
C GLY A 176 0.64 14.92 12.45
N ALA A 177 0.70 14.31 11.27
CA ALA A 177 1.85 13.53 10.83
C ALA A 177 2.75 14.31 9.87
N VAL A 178 4.04 13.99 9.92
CA VAL A 178 4.99 14.35 8.87
C VAL A 178 5.12 13.15 7.93
N ILE A 179 4.98 13.38 6.63
CA ILE A 179 5.17 12.32 5.62
C ILE A 179 6.47 12.56 4.87
N ILE A 180 7.37 11.59 4.96
CA ILE A 180 8.68 11.57 4.30
C ILE A 180 8.63 10.60 3.13
N ARG A 181 9.10 11.04 1.97
CA ARG A 181 9.28 10.22 0.78
C ARG A 181 10.74 10.32 0.36
N ASP A 182 11.38 9.16 0.23
CA ASP A 182 12.81 9.07 -0.05
C ASP A 182 13.63 9.88 0.98
N ASP A 183 14.29 10.99 0.61
CA ASP A 183 15.05 11.85 1.52
C ASP A 183 14.39 13.23 1.82
N ARG A 184 13.10 13.37 1.50
CA ARG A 184 12.38 14.66 1.58
C ARG A 184 11.10 14.59 2.41
N ILE A 185 10.84 15.66 3.13
CA ILE A 185 9.58 15.92 3.82
C ILE A 185 8.58 16.45 2.78
N MET A 186 7.56 15.66 2.47
CA MET A 186 6.53 16.04 1.51
C MET A 186 5.57 17.07 2.12
N ALA A 187 5.04 16.76 3.30
CA ALA A 187 4.09 17.59 4.03
C ALA A 187 4.17 17.33 5.54
N ALA A 188 3.69 18.30 6.33
CA ALA A 188 3.49 18.20 7.77
C ALA A 188 2.05 18.56 8.16
N GLY A 189 1.65 18.19 9.37
CA GLY A 189 0.26 18.34 9.82
C GLY A 189 -0.72 17.46 9.03
N CYS A 190 -0.26 16.35 8.47
CA CYS A 190 -1.10 15.45 7.69
C CYS A 190 -2.07 14.70 8.59
N LEU A 191 -3.33 14.61 8.18
CA LEU A 191 -4.37 13.86 8.89
C LEU A 191 -4.29 12.38 8.50
N LEU A 192 -4.10 11.52 9.50
CA LEU A 192 -4.04 10.07 9.32
C LEU A 192 -5.29 9.38 9.85
N PRO A 193 -5.67 8.22 9.26
CA PRO A 193 -6.77 7.41 9.77
C PRO A 193 -6.39 6.76 11.10
N LEU A 194 -7.33 6.72 12.03
CA LEU A 194 -7.17 6.02 13.30
C LEU A 194 -7.57 4.56 13.15
N THR A 195 -6.77 3.66 13.73
CA THR A 195 -7.17 2.23 13.83
C THR A 195 -8.47 2.09 14.62
N SER A 196 -9.32 1.17 14.16
CA SER A 196 -10.58 0.81 14.83
C SER A 196 -10.42 -0.33 15.83
N ASP A 197 -9.19 -0.85 15.99
CA ASP A 197 -8.93 -1.96 16.90
C ASP A 197 -9.10 -1.52 18.37
N ARG A 198 -10.05 -2.17 19.04
CA ARG A 198 -10.41 -1.94 20.44
C ARG A 198 -9.61 -2.79 21.41
N SER A 199 -8.85 -3.77 20.92
CA SER A 199 -7.98 -4.63 21.74
C SER A 199 -6.70 -3.91 22.19
N LEU A 200 -6.39 -2.78 21.55
CA LEU A 200 -5.23 -1.95 21.85
C LEU A 200 -5.32 -1.33 23.26
N SER A 201 -4.18 -1.31 23.96
CA SER A 201 -4.06 -0.73 25.30
C SER A 201 -4.66 0.68 25.37
N THR A 202 -5.38 0.95 26.46
CA THR A 202 -5.99 2.26 26.73
C THR A 202 -4.95 3.37 26.91
N GLU A 203 -3.69 3.02 27.19
CA GLU A 203 -2.55 3.95 27.28
C GLU A 203 -2.14 4.53 25.91
N LEU A 204 -2.65 4.00 24.80
CA LEU A 204 -2.30 4.48 23.47
C LEU A 204 -3.11 5.72 23.09
N GLY A 205 -2.43 6.86 23.10
CA GLY A 205 -2.94 8.14 22.59
C GLY A 205 -3.23 8.14 21.08
N THR A 206 -3.76 9.27 20.60
CA THR A 206 -4.24 9.45 19.21
C THR A 206 -3.14 9.27 18.17
N ARG A 207 -1.91 9.75 18.42
CA ARG A 207 -0.76 9.55 17.51
C ARG A 207 -0.40 8.08 17.31
N HIS A 208 -0.47 7.27 18.37
CA HIS A 208 -0.24 5.83 18.27
C HIS A 208 -1.33 5.16 17.42
N ARG A 209 -2.59 5.53 17.62
CA ARG A 209 -3.73 5.00 16.84
C ARG A 209 -3.66 5.40 15.38
N ALA A 210 -3.21 6.61 15.09
CA ALA A 210 -2.95 7.12 13.74
C ALA A 210 -1.82 6.33 13.07
N ALA A 211 -0.72 6.10 13.78
CA ALA A 211 0.41 5.32 13.28
C ALA A 211 0.02 3.87 12.94
N ILE A 212 -0.78 3.23 13.80
CA ILE A 212 -1.30 1.89 13.53
C ILE A 212 -2.23 1.93 12.30
N GLY A 213 -3.20 2.84 12.28
CA GLY A 213 -4.19 2.93 11.22
C GLY A 213 -3.59 3.15 9.83
N ILE A 214 -2.59 4.02 9.69
CA ILE A 214 -1.92 4.19 8.38
C ILE A 214 -1.11 2.95 7.98
N SER A 215 -0.48 2.27 8.95
CA SER A 215 0.30 1.06 8.70
C SER A 215 -0.55 -0.19 8.37
N GLU A 216 -1.86 -0.15 8.65
CA GLU A 216 -2.82 -1.17 8.20
C GLU A 216 -3.17 -1.02 6.71
N LEU A 217 -3.17 0.23 6.22
CA LEU A 217 -3.64 0.58 4.87
C LEU A 217 -2.51 0.64 3.83
N ALA A 218 -1.28 0.91 4.27
CA ALA A 218 -0.11 1.05 3.42
C ALA A 218 1.09 0.29 4.00
N ASP A 219 2.07 -0.04 3.15
CA ASP A 219 3.34 -0.64 3.56
C ASP A 219 4.31 0.37 4.23
N ALA A 220 3.76 1.46 4.76
CA ALA A 220 4.49 2.54 5.40
C ALA A 220 5.03 2.12 6.77
N VAL A 221 6.20 2.64 7.11
CA VAL A 221 6.76 2.53 8.46
C VAL A 221 6.53 3.85 9.16
N VAL A 222 6.02 3.81 10.38
CA VAL A 222 5.74 5.03 11.14
C VAL A 222 6.55 5.01 12.42
N VAL A 223 7.19 6.12 12.74
CA VAL A 223 7.86 6.34 14.02
C VAL A 223 7.00 7.27 14.86
N VAL A 224 6.81 6.91 16.11
CA VAL A 224 6.01 7.65 17.08
C VAL A 224 6.87 7.94 18.31
N VAL A 225 6.86 9.19 18.76
CA VAL A 225 7.37 9.57 20.08
C VAL A 225 6.19 9.96 20.94
N SER A 226 6.05 9.29 22.10
CA SER A 226 4.98 9.56 23.05
C SER A 226 5.21 10.90 23.76
N GLU A 227 4.21 11.78 23.75
CA GLU A 227 4.25 13.03 24.52
C GLU A 227 4.07 12.81 26.03
N GLU A 228 3.48 11.67 26.43
CA GLU A 228 3.23 11.37 27.85
C GLU A 228 4.45 10.71 28.51
N THR A 229 5.14 9.83 27.77
CA THR A 229 6.18 8.96 28.33
C THR A 229 7.55 9.18 27.69
N GLY A 230 7.65 9.97 26.63
CA GLY A 230 8.87 10.10 25.82
C GLY A 230 9.26 8.82 25.08
N SER A 231 8.51 7.73 25.19
CA SER A 231 8.92 6.45 24.61
C SER A 231 8.85 6.46 23.09
N ILE A 232 9.90 5.96 22.46
CA ILE A 232 9.99 5.81 21.01
C ILE A 232 9.38 4.46 20.63
N SER A 233 8.49 4.49 19.65
CA SER A 233 7.80 3.32 19.10
C SER A 233 7.83 3.37 17.57
N TYR A 234 7.68 2.23 16.92
CA TYR A 234 7.37 2.19 15.49
C TYR A 234 6.15 1.32 15.20
N THR A 235 5.48 1.59 14.08
CA THR A 235 4.40 0.75 13.57
C THR A 235 4.69 0.27 12.16
N TYR A 236 4.25 -0.95 11.89
CA TYR A 236 4.32 -1.56 10.57
C TYR A 236 3.27 -2.67 10.47
N GLY A 237 2.52 -2.70 9.36
CA GLY A 237 1.54 -3.76 9.09
C GLY A 237 0.43 -3.87 10.15
N GLY A 238 0.03 -2.75 10.77
CA GLY A 238 -0.98 -2.71 11.82
C GLY A 238 -0.50 -3.13 13.21
N HIS A 239 0.80 -3.38 13.39
CA HIS A 239 1.38 -3.68 14.69
C HIS A 239 2.21 -2.51 15.22
N ILE A 240 2.26 -2.37 16.54
CA ILE A 240 3.09 -1.39 17.24
C ILE A 240 4.17 -2.09 18.07
N TYR A 241 5.39 -1.58 17.98
CA TYR A 241 6.55 -2.04 18.72
C TYR A 241 7.06 -0.87 19.56
N ARG A 242 7.10 -1.04 20.88
CA ARG A 242 7.32 0.04 21.85
C ARG A 242 8.72 -0.06 22.49
N HIS A 243 9.16 1.04 23.08
CA HIS A 243 10.39 1.15 23.89
C HIS A 243 11.66 0.85 23.10
N LEU A 244 11.81 1.48 21.93
CA LEU A 244 13.05 1.44 21.16
C LEU A 244 14.08 2.41 21.71
N ASP A 245 15.35 2.01 21.67
CA ASP A 245 16.49 2.91 21.76
C ASP A 245 16.88 3.43 20.36
N GLY A 246 17.75 4.44 20.29
CA GLY A 246 18.18 5.02 19.02
C GLY A 246 18.85 4.00 18.09
N THR A 247 19.61 3.05 18.65
CA THR A 247 20.28 1.99 17.88
C THR A 247 19.28 1.01 17.27
N ALA A 248 18.30 0.55 18.03
CA ALA A 248 17.24 -0.32 17.52
C ALA A 248 16.39 0.39 16.48
N LEU A 249 16.03 1.66 16.72
CA LEU A 249 15.31 2.47 15.75
C LEU A 249 16.07 2.55 14.43
N ARG A 250 17.37 2.86 14.47
CA ARG A 250 18.23 2.91 13.29
C ARG A 250 18.22 1.60 12.51
N ASN A 251 18.40 0.48 13.20
CA ASN A 251 18.44 -0.85 12.59
C ASN A 251 17.11 -1.24 11.95
N VAL A 252 16.00 -0.92 12.62
CA VAL A 252 14.65 -1.17 12.10
C VAL A 252 14.39 -0.36 10.84
N LEU A 253 14.63 0.96 10.90
CA LEU A 253 14.43 1.84 9.73
C LEU A 253 15.36 1.46 8.58
N MET A 254 16.61 1.11 8.86
CA MET A 254 17.55 0.61 7.84
C MET A 254 17.00 -0.64 7.14
N THR A 255 16.39 -1.55 7.89
CA THR A 255 15.84 -2.79 7.34
C THR A 255 14.65 -2.52 6.41
N PHE A 256 13.75 -1.60 6.77
CA PHE A 256 12.56 -1.33 5.98
C PHE A 256 12.78 -0.36 4.82
N LEU A 257 13.64 0.64 4.99
CA LEU A 257 13.89 1.70 3.99
C LEU A 257 14.95 1.32 2.97
N LYS A 258 15.83 0.35 3.29
CA LYS A 258 16.76 -0.19 2.31
C LYS A 258 15.99 -0.95 1.24
N ARG A 259 15.73 -0.29 0.11
CA ARG A 259 15.23 -0.94 -1.10
C ARG A 259 16.26 -1.95 -1.58
N GLN A 260 15.99 -3.24 -1.40
CA GLN A 260 16.68 -4.25 -2.18
C GLN A 260 16.30 -4.03 -3.64
N PRO A 261 17.25 -3.98 -4.59
CA PRO A 261 16.93 -3.90 -6.00
C PRO A 261 16.21 -5.18 -6.41
N GLN A 262 14.88 -5.17 -6.37
CA GLN A 262 14.04 -6.19 -6.99
C GLN A 262 13.93 -5.86 -8.48
N GLY A 263 15.08 -5.95 -9.16
CA GLY A 263 15.17 -5.95 -10.61
C GLY A 263 15.78 -7.27 -11.07
N LEU A 264 15.59 -7.61 -12.34
CA LEU A 264 16.01 -8.83 -13.05
C LEU A 264 17.47 -9.31 -12.77
N ALA A 265 18.32 -8.48 -12.17
CA ALA A 265 19.66 -8.81 -11.70
C ALA A 265 19.73 -9.99 -10.71
N ASN A 266 18.67 -10.26 -9.92
CA ASN A 266 18.62 -11.44 -9.03
C ASN A 266 18.30 -12.76 -9.75
N ILE A 267 17.79 -12.72 -10.99
CA ILE A 267 17.60 -13.93 -11.82
C ILE A 267 18.95 -14.37 -12.44
N LEU A 268 19.90 -13.45 -12.60
CA LEU A 268 21.21 -13.74 -13.20
C LEU A 268 22.31 -14.12 -12.21
N LYS A 269 22.06 -14.05 -10.89
CA LYS A 269 23.04 -14.47 -9.86
C LYS A 269 22.98 -15.99 -9.65
N TRP A 270 23.61 -16.71 -10.57
CA TRP A 270 23.94 -18.12 -10.41
C TRP A 270 24.93 -18.27 -9.23
N ARG A 271 24.52 -18.94 -8.16
CA ARG A 271 25.43 -19.36 -7.06
C ARG A 271 26.10 -20.67 -7.47
N PRO A 272 27.42 -20.73 -7.68
CA PRO A 272 28.09 -22.03 -7.75
C PRO A 272 28.03 -22.66 -6.35
N MET A 273 27.44 -23.84 -6.25
CA MET A 273 27.50 -24.65 -5.04
C MET A 273 28.93 -25.17 -4.87
N LYS A 274 29.50 -24.98 -3.68
CA LYS A 274 30.60 -25.79 -3.15
C LYS A 274 30.02 -26.70 -2.08
#